data_AF-A0A2G5NS62-F1
#
_entry.id   AF-A0A2G5NS62-F1
#
_cell.length_a   1.000
_cell.length_b   1.000
_cell.length_c   1.000
_cell.angle_alpha   90.00
_cell.angle_beta   90.00
_cell.angle_gamma   90.00
#
_symmetry.space_group_name_H-M   'P 1'
#
loop_
_entity.id
_entity.type
_entity.pdbx_description
1 polymer ?
#
loop_
_entity_poly.entity_id
_entity_poly.type
_entity_poly.pdbx_seq_one_letter_code
_entity_poly.pdbx_strand_id
1 'polypeptide(L)'
;MNKELKEWIISLIIAVAAILLIRTFFFVQYQVSGDSMAPTFEDKERLIINKMSTWTNGLDRGDVIVFHANEEKDYIKRLVGLPGDKIEYKDDMLYVNGNAVEENYLKSNRELTANPMLTPDFSVKTLTHSGGKDTIPDGRYLVLGDNRDISLDSTKPELGLIESKSVVGKVSLRFWPLKSFETGFYESDFDEVNK
;
A
#
# COMPACT_ATOMS: atom_id res chain seq x y z
N MET A 1 -31.17 -27.04 -32.56
CA MET A 1 -30.66 -25.89 -31.80
C MET A 1 -30.26 -24.83 -32.82
N ASN A 2 -30.91 -23.66 -32.81
CA ASN A 2 -30.67 -22.61 -33.81
C ASN A 2 -29.18 -22.21 -33.78
N LYS A 3 -28.53 -22.06 -34.95
CA LYS A 3 -27.10 -21.69 -35.03
C LYS A 3 -26.80 -20.45 -34.18
N GLU A 4 -27.70 -19.47 -34.25
CA GLU A 4 -27.79 -18.30 -33.38
C GLU A 4 -27.60 -18.64 -31.89
N LEU A 5 -28.41 -19.56 -31.34
CA LEU A 5 -28.36 -19.94 -29.93
C LEU A 5 -27.02 -20.56 -29.55
N LYS A 6 -26.39 -21.33 -30.46
CA LYS A 6 -25.06 -21.93 -30.24
C LYS A 6 -23.97 -20.85 -30.16
N GLU A 7 -24.03 -19.82 -31.02
CA GLU A 7 -23.06 -18.72 -31.03
C GLU A 7 -23.18 -17.83 -29.79
N TRP A 8 -24.41 -17.53 -29.35
CA TRP A 8 -24.66 -16.82 -28.09
C TRP A 8 -24.12 -17.59 -26.88
N ILE A 9 -24.34 -18.91 -26.83
CA ILE A 9 -23.82 -19.77 -25.75
C ILE A 9 -22.29 -19.79 -25.77
N ILE A 10 -21.65 -19.95 -26.93
CA ILE A 10 -20.18 -19.95 -27.03
C ILE A 10 -19.62 -18.60 -26.57
N SER A 11 -20.22 -17.49 -27.00
CA SER A 11 -19.79 -16.14 -26.60
C SER A 11 -19.90 -15.93 -25.10
N LEU A 12 -21.00 -16.39 -24.49
CA LEU A 12 -21.19 -16.34 -23.04
C LEU A 12 -20.13 -17.18 -22.30
N ILE A 13 -19.83 -18.39 -22.80
CA ILE A 13 -18.79 -19.25 -22.21
C ILE A 13 -17.42 -18.55 -22.27
N ILE A 14 -17.08 -17.96 -23.41
CA ILE A 14 -15.81 -17.23 -23.57
C ILE A 14 -15.75 -16.05 -22.61
N ALA A 15 -16.82 -15.27 -22.48
CA ALA A 15 -16.88 -14.14 -21.56
C ALA A 15 -16.70 -14.59 -20.09
N VAL A 16 -17.37 -15.66 -19.68
CA VAL A 16 -17.24 -16.21 -18.31
C VAL A 16 -15.81 -16.74 -18.08
N ALA A 17 -15.24 -17.48 -19.04
CA ALA A 17 -13.88 -17.98 -18.95
C ALA A 17 -12.87 -16.83 -18.84
N ALA A 18 -13.04 -15.77 -19.63
CA ALA A 18 -12.20 -14.57 -19.56
C ALA A 18 -12.30 -13.89 -18.19
N ILE A 19 -13.51 -13.72 -17.64
CA ILE A 19 -13.70 -13.14 -16.30
C ILE A 19 -13.02 -13.98 -15.22
N LEU A 20 -13.15 -15.31 -15.28
CA LEU A 20 -12.49 -16.21 -14.32
C LEU A 20 -10.98 -16.13 -14.41
N LEU A 21 -10.41 -16.11 -15.62
CA LEU A 21 -8.98 -15.90 -15.82
C LEU A 21 -8.53 -14.55 -15.26
N ILE A 22 -9.25 -13.47 -15.58
CA ILE A 22 -8.89 -12.13 -15.10
C ILE A 22 -8.88 -12.09 -13.57
N ARG A 23 -9.92 -12.64 -12.93
CA ARG A 23 -10.01 -12.71 -11.46
C ARG A 23 -8.93 -13.58 -10.84
N THR A 24 -8.54 -14.68 -11.50
CA THR A 24 -7.53 -15.61 -10.94
C THR A 24 -6.12 -15.03 -11.02
N PHE A 25 -5.79 -14.29 -12.09
CA PHE A 25 -4.41 -13.86 -12.34
C PHE A 25 -4.11 -12.44 -11.87
N PHE A 26 -5.07 -11.50 -11.96
CA PHE A 26 -4.80 -10.08 -11.72
C PHE A 26 -5.26 -9.57 -10.37
N PHE A 27 -6.18 -10.27 -9.71
CA PHE A 27 -6.80 -9.81 -8.47
C PHE A 27 -6.71 -10.89 -7.38
N VAL A 28 -6.45 -10.48 -6.15
CA VAL A 28 -6.51 -11.37 -4.98
C VAL A 28 -7.28 -10.72 -3.84
N GLN A 29 -7.96 -11.54 -3.05
CA GLN A 29 -8.73 -11.10 -1.90
C GLN A 29 -7.88 -11.19 -0.64
N TYR A 30 -7.88 -10.12 0.16
CA TYR A 30 -7.31 -10.10 1.50
C TYR A 30 -8.36 -9.66 2.53
N GLN A 31 -8.17 -10.10 3.78
CA GLN A 31 -8.88 -9.55 4.93
C GLN A 31 -7.86 -8.82 5.81
N VAL A 32 -8.17 -7.58 6.18
CA VAL A 32 -7.35 -6.78 7.09
C VAL A 32 -7.38 -7.44 8.47
N SER A 33 -6.21 -7.49 9.11
CA SER A 33 -6.06 -7.98 10.47
C SER A 33 -5.28 -6.96 11.31
N GLY A 34 -5.91 -6.48 12.37
CA GLY A 34 -5.36 -5.46 13.28
C GLY A 34 -5.49 -4.03 12.75
N ASP A 35 -5.06 -3.08 13.58
CA ASP A 35 -5.43 -1.66 13.45
C ASP A 35 -4.31 -0.76 12.93
N SER A 36 -3.23 -1.33 12.39
CA SER A 36 -2.04 -0.58 11.94
C SER A 36 -2.30 0.41 10.80
N MET A 37 -3.43 0.28 10.11
CA MET A 37 -3.86 1.15 9.02
C MET A 37 -5.11 1.96 9.38
N ALA A 38 -5.56 1.95 10.64
CA ALA A 38 -6.72 2.74 11.05
C ALA A 38 -6.42 4.25 10.98
N PRO A 39 -7.40 5.09 10.63
CA PRO A 39 -8.78 4.75 10.27
C PRO A 39 -8.97 4.39 8.78
N THR A 40 -7.92 4.47 7.94
CA THR A 40 -8.00 4.17 6.50
C THR A 40 -8.54 2.76 6.25
N PHE A 41 -8.01 1.78 6.98
CA PHE A 41 -8.52 0.41 7.01
C PHE A 41 -8.71 -0.08 8.43
N GLU A 42 -9.88 -0.63 8.70
CA GLU A 42 -10.24 -1.24 9.98
C GLU A 42 -10.09 -2.76 9.97
N ASP A 43 -9.97 -3.37 11.16
CA ASP A 43 -9.92 -4.82 11.31
C ASP A 43 -11.13 -5.51 10.65
N LYS A 44 -10.88 -6.64 9.97
CA LYS A 44 -11.86 -7.48 9.25
C LYS A 44 -12.43 -6.89 7.95
N GLU A 45 -12.00 -5.71 7.52
CA GLU A 45 -12.34 -5.22 6.19
C GLU A 45 -11.77 -6.14 5.11
N ARG A 46 -12.49 -6.30 3.99
CA ARG A 46 -12.08 -7.16 2.89
C ARG A 46 -11.74 -6.35 1.66
N LEU A 47 -10.57 -6.65 1.12
CA LEU A 47 -9.90 -5.89 0.09
C LEU A 47 -9.68 -6.74 -1.15
N ILE A 48 -9.69 -6.08 -2.31
CA ILE A 48 -9.18 -6.62 -3.56
C ILE A 48 -7.88 -5.91 -3.90
N ILE A 49 -6.83 -6.71 -4.07
CA ILE A 49 -5.48 -6.26 -4.39
C ILE A 49 -5.27 -6.47 -5.88
N ASN A 50 -4.82 -5.41 -6.57
CA ASN A 50 -4.42 -5.45 -7.96
C ASN A 50 -2.94 -5.84 -8.05
N LYS A 51 -2.66 -7.00 -8.65
CA LYS A 51 -1.30 -7.52 -8.81
C LYS A 51 -0.54 -6.87 -9.98
N MET A 52 -1.25 -6.30 -10.95
CA MET A 52 -0.64 -5.70 -12.14
C MET A 52 0.27 -4.52 -11.81
N SER A 53 0.02 -3.82 -10.71
CA SER A 53 0.83 -2.67 -10.30
C SER A 53 2.31 -3.04 -10.12
N THR A 54 2.59 -4.28 -9.70
CA THR A 54 3.97 -4.77 -9.53
C THR A 54 4.68 -5.08 -10.85
N TRP A 55 3.94 -5.46 -11.90
CA TRP A 55 4.53 -5.84 -13.19
C TRP A 55 4.69 -4.67 -14.15
N THR A 56 3.88 -3.63 -13.95
CA THR A 56 3.81 -2.45 -14.82
C THR A 56 4.60 -1.26 -14.27
N ASN A 57 5.33 -1.44 -13.16
CA ASN A 57 5.92 -0.34 -12.36
C ASN A 57 4.88 0.73 -11.99
N GLY A 58 3.62 0.33 -11.79
CA GLY A 58 2.52 1.22 -11.42
C GLY A 58 2.33 1.36 -9.92
N LEU A 59 3.43 1.43 -9.17
CA LEU A 59 3.46 1.70 -7.74
C LEU A 59 4.06 3.07 -7.51
N ASP A 60 3.27 3.95 -6.91
CA ASP A 60 3.65 5.32 -6.62
C ASP A 60 3.60 5.58 -5.11
N ARG A 61 4.30 6.63 -4.66
CA ARG A 61 4.19 7.07 -3.26
C ARG A 61 2.74 7.47 -2.98
N GLY A 62 2.24 7.15 -1.80
CA GLY A 62 0.84 7.33 -1.43
C GLY A 62 -0.02 6.08 -1.67
N ASP A 63 0.46 5.10 -2.43
CA ASP A 63 -0.25 3.83 -2.60
C ASP A 63 -0.32 3.03 -1.31
N VAL A 64 -1.43 2.32 -1.10
CA VAL A 64 -1.49 1.26 -0.09
C VAL A 64 -1.20 -0.07 -0.75
N ILE A 65 -0.22 -0.80 -0.21
CA ILE A 65 0.26 -2.06 -0.77
C ILE A 65 0.17 -3.19 0.24
N VAL A 66 -0.01 -4.41 -0.28
CA VAL A 66 0.14 -5.65 0.47
C VAL A 66 1.45 -6.31 0.07
N PHE A 67 2.22 -6.79 1.05
CA PHE A 67 3.51 -7.46 0.83
C PHE A 67 3.74 -8.57 1.84
N HIS A 68 4.55 -9.56 1.45
CA HIS A 68 5.03 -10.62 2.32
C HIS A 68 6.08 -10.05 3.28
N ALA A 69 5.77 -9.98 4.59
CA ALA A 69 6.71 -9.55 5.62
C ALA A 69 7.67 -10.69 6.03
N ASN A 70 7.19 -11.93 5.94
CA ASN A 70 7.98 -13.16 6.04
C ASN A 70 7.22 -14.30 5.34
N GLU A 71 7.68 -15.54 5.47
CA GLU A 71 7.06 -16.72 4.83
C GLU A 71 5.62 -17.00 5.28
N GLU A 72 5.21 -16.48 6.44
CA GLU A 72 3.91 -16.78 7.07
C GLU A 72 2.95 -15.59 7.12
N LYS A 73 3.46 -14.36 6.99
CA LYS A 73 2.69 -13.13 7.28
C LYS A 73 2.78 -12.12 6.15
N ASP A 74 1.60 -11.61 5.80
CA ASP A 74 1.42 -10.51 4.85
C ASP A 74 0.99 -9.26 5.60
N TYR A 75 1.59 -8.12 5.26
CA TYR A 75 1.26 -6.82 5.83
C TYR A 75 0.68 -5.88 4.78
N ILE A 76 -0.23 -5.03 5.25
CA ILE A 76 -0.76 -3.88 4.52
C ILE A 76 -0.16 -2.60 5.10
N LYS A 77 0.44 -1.76 4.25
CA LYS A 77 1.06 -0.48 4.63
C LYS A 77 0.97 0.51 3.47
N ARG A 78 1.13 1.80 3.78
CA ARG A 78 1.28 2.86 2.78
C ARG A 78 2.72 2.94 2.29
N LEU A 79 2.90 3.00 0.98
CA LEU A 79 4.16 3.21 0.30
C LEU A 79 4.53 4.68 0.37
N VAL A 80 5.56 5.01 1.15
CA VAL A 80 5.98 6.40 1.41
C VAL A 80 7.23 6.78 0.60
N GLY A 81 8.08 5.81 0.28
CA GLY A 81 9.30 6.06 -0.49
C GLY A 81 9.67 4.92 -1.44
N LEU A 82 10.18 5.31 -2.60
CA LEU A 82 10.65 4.49 -3.71
C LEU A 82 12.18 4.47 -3.79
N PRO A 83 12.79 3.54 -4.54
CA PRO A 83 14.23 3.54 -4.80
C PRO A 83 14.73 4.89 -5.26
N GLY A 84 15.86 5.32 -4.71
CA GLY A 84 16.49 6.61 -4.99
C GLY A 84 16.01 7.77 -4.12
N ASP A 85 14.89 7.61 -3.39
CA ASP A 85 14.38 8.70 -2.55
C ASP A 85 15.24 8.99 -1.34
N LYS A 86 15.44 10.29 -1.10
CA LYS A 86 15.82 10.80 0.20
C LYS A 86 14.56 11.08 1.01
N ILE A 87 14.33 10.29 2.06
CA ILE A 87 13.23 10.50 3.01
C ILE A 87 13.78 10.99 4.34
N GLU A 88 13.13 12.02 4.88
CA GLU A 88 13.37 12.53 6.21
C GLU A 88 12.02 12.86 6.87
N TYR A 89 11.84 12.41 8.10
CA TYR A 89 10.83 12.94 9.00
C TYR A 89 11.51 13.87 9.98
N LYS A 90 10.95 15.07 10.11
CA LYS A 90 11.42 16.08 11.06
C LYS A 90 10.25 16.86 11.61
N ASP A 91 10.13 16.94 12.93
CA ASP A 91 9.04 17.64 13.63
C ASP A 91 7.65 17.19 13.12
N ASP A 92 7.47 15.87 12.97
CA ASP A 92 6.23 15.23 12.46
C ASP A 92 5.82 15.61 11.02
N MET A 93 6.77 16.13 10.24
CA MET A 93 6.60 16.49 8.83
C MET A 93 7.44 15.57 7.94
N LEU A 94 6.82 15.04 6.88
CA LEU A 94 7.47 14.23 5.86
C LEU A 94 8.18 15.12 4.84
N TYR A 95 9.42 14.80 4.52
CA TYR A 95 10.17 15.37 3.41
C TYR A 95 10.60 14.27 2.44
N VAL A 96 10.20 14.41 1.18
CA VAL A 96 10.59 13.52 0.07
C VAL A 96 11.45 14.33 -0.90
N ASN A 97 12.72 13.94 -1.03
CA ASN A 97 13.71 14.64 -1.86
C ASN A 97 13.82 16.14 -1.54
N GLY A 98 13.58 16.52 -0.28
CA GLY A 98 13.62 17.89 0.22
C GLY A 98 12.30 18.66 0.10
N ASN A 99 11.29 18.12 -0.57
CA ASN A 99 9.95 18.71 -0.64
C ASN A 99 9.11 18.21 0.54
N ALA A 100 8.47 19.13 1.26
CA ALA A 100 7.52 18.77 2.31
C ALA A 100 6.26 18.13 1.69
N VAL A 101 5.77 17.07 2.31
CA VAL A 101 4.55 16.37 1.92
C VAL A 101 3.57 16.45 3.09
N GLU A 102 2.45 17.12 2.88
CA GLU A 102 1.36 17.10 3.87
C GLU A 102 0.75 15.69 3.90
N GLU A 103 0.48 15.14 5.08
CA GLU A 103 -0.10 13.80 5.22
C GLU A 103 -1.53 13.90 5.76
N ASN A 104 -2.46 14.34 4.91
CA ASN A 104 -3.85 14.62 5.28
C ASN A 104 -4.59 13.37 5.76
N TYR A 105 -4.23 12.20 5.24
CA TYR A 105 -4.74 10.90 5.67
C TYR A 105 -4.43 10.56 7.15
N LEU A 106 -3.52 11.30 7.79
CA LEU A 106 -3.19 11.14 9.22
C LEU A 106 -3.94 12.10 10.13
N LYS A 107 -4.72 13.06 9.61
CA LYS A 107 -5.38 14.11 10.41
C LYS A 107 -6.15 13.54 11.60
N SER A 108 -6.98 12.53 11.35
CA SER A 108 -7.75 11.85 12.42
C SER A 108 -6.84 11.22 13.48
N ASN A 109 -5.71 10.62 13.09
CA ASN A 109 -4.77 10.03 14.04
C ASN A 109 -4.07 11.10 14.89
N ARG A 110 -3.75 12.26 14.30
CA ARG A 110 -3.19 13.42 15.02
C ARG A 110 -4.18 14.01 16.03
N GLU A 111 -5.47 14.02 15.71
CA GLU A 111 -6.52 14.52 16.62
C GLU A 111 -6.81 13.55 17.79
N LEU A 112 -6.62 12.25 17.59
CA LEU A 112 -6.94 11.21 18.58
C LEU A 112 -5.76 10.88 19.51
N THR A 113 -4.52 11.18 19.11
CA THR A 113 -3.35 10.86 19.91
C THR A 113 -3.06 11.95 20.96
N ALA A 114 -2.57 11.52 22.13
CA ALA A 114 -2.00 12.43 23.13
C ALA A 114 -0.51 12.73 22.87
N ASN A 115 0.08 12.05 21.88
CA ASN A 115 1.48 12.20 21.53
C ASN A 115 1.68 13.53 20.77
N PRO A 116 2.56 14.44 21.23
CA PRO A 116 2.80 15.71 20.53
C PRO A 116 3.42 15.53 19.13
N MET A 117 3.98 14.35 18.84
CA MET A 117 4.56 14.01 17.53
C MET A 117 4.16 12.59 17.15
N LEU A 118 3.27 12.48 16.16
CA LEU A 118 2.74 11.20 15.70
C LEU A 118 3.83 10.32 15.05
N THR A 119 4.73 10.95 14.30
CA THR A 119 5.86 10.28 13.62
C THR A 119 7.18 10.86 14.12
N PRO A 120 7.98 10.09 14.87
CA PRO A 120 9.29 10.54 15.33
C PRO A 120 10.25 10.88 14.19
N ASP A 121 11.22 11.74 14.49
CA ASP A 121 12.29 12.08 13.55
C ASP A 121 13.09 10.86 13.14
N PHE A 122 13.27 10.68 11.83
CA PHE A 122 14.18 9.69 11.26
C PHE A 122 14.59 10.08 9.84
N SER A 123 15.61 9.40 9.31
CA SER A 123 15.97 9.48 7.90
C SER A 123 16.25 8.10 7.34
N VAL A 124 16.29 7.94 6.02
CA VAL A 124 16.62 6.65 5.39
C VAL A 124 17.87 6.02 5.98
N LYS A 125 18.90 6.84 6.25
CA LYS A 125 20.18 6.40 6.80
C LYS A 125 20.07 5.62 8.10
N THR A 126 19.10 5.97 8.94
CA THR A 126 18.89 5.34 10.26
C THR A 126 18.05 4.07 10.18
N LEU A 127 17.41 3.79 9.04
CA LEU A 127 16.52 2.64 8.89
C LEU A 127 17.30 1.34 8.64
N THR A 128 16.78 0.24 9.19
CA THR A 128 17.26 -1.11 8.87
C THR A 128 17.13 -1.37 7.36
N HIS A 129 18.11 -2.08 6.80
CA HIS A 129 18.24 -2.39 5.37
C HIS A 129 18.54 -1.21 4.45
N SER A 130 18.79 0.01 4.96
CA SER A 130 19.31 1.13 4.16
C SER A 130 20.78 0.94 3.74
N GLY A 131 21.54 0.13 4.49
CA GLY A 131 22.99 0.03 4.35
C GLY A 131 23.73 1.33 4.71
N GLY A 132 23.10 2.20 5.52
CA GLY A 132 23.67 3.50 5.88
C GLY A 132 23.67 4.53 4.74
N LYS A 133 22.92 4.27 3.66
CA LYS A 133 22.75 5.21 2.55
C LYS A 133 21.78 6.32 2.93
N ASP A 134 22.00 7.50 2.37
CA ASP A 134 21.10 8.64 2.58
C ASP A 134 19.82 8.55 1.72
N THR A 135 19.79 7.64 0.74
CA THR A 135 18.64 7.37 -0.13
C THR A 135 18.22 5.91 -0.09
N ILE A 136 16.95 5.64 -0.41
CA ILE A 136 16.40 4.27 -0.43
C ILE A 136 17.16 3.46 -1.49
N PRO A 137 17.78 2.33 -1.12
CA PRO A 137 18.51 1.50 -2.07
C PRO A 137 17.62 0.94 -3.18
N ASP A 138 18.24 0.58 -4.31
CA ASP A 138 17.56 -0.14 -5.38
C ASP A 138 16.85 -1.41 -4.89
N GLY A 139 15.65 -1.66 -5.40
CA GLY A 139 14.83 -2.82 -5.03
C GLY A 139 14.29 -2.78 -3.59
N ARG A 140 14.29 -1.61 -2.94
CA ARG A 140 13.72 -1.41 -1.60
C ARG A 140 12.61 -0.36 -1.61
N TYR A 141 11.68 -0.49 -0.67
CA TYR A 141 10.62 0.48 -0.41
C TYR A 141 10.59 0.87 1.06
N LEU A 142 10.20 2.13 1.31
CA LEU A 142 9.80 2.60 2.63
C LEU A 142 8.28 2.50 2.74
N VAL A 143 7.80 1.77 3.74
CA VAL A 143 6.37 1.63 4.02
C VAL A 143 6.06 2.02 5.45
N LEU A 144 4.95 2.74 5.66
CA LEU A 144 4.47 3.17 6.97
C LEU A 144 3.02 2.74 7.18
N GLY A 145 2.64 2.48 8.42
CA GLY A 145 1.22 2.33 8.77
C GLY A 145 0.59 3.70 9.00
N ASP A 146 -0.68 3.85 8.65
CA ASP A 146 -1.40 5.11 8.90
C ASP A 146 -1.61 5.32 10.41
N ASN A 147 -1.78 4.24 11.17
CA ASN A 147 -1.79 4.28 12.62
C ASN A 147 -0.35 4.19 13.18
N ARG A 148 0.35 5.32 13.11
CA ARG A 148 1.80 5.44 13.39
C ARG A 148 2.19 4.94 14.78
N ASP A 149 1.33 5.15 15.78
CA ASP A 149 1.63 4.82 17.19
C ASP A 149 1.80 3.31 17.43
N ILE A 150 1.08 2.46 16.69
CA ILE A 150 1.07 0.99 16.90
C ILE A 150 1.59 0.20 15.71
N SER A 151 1.91 0.86 14.60
CA SER A 151 2.29 0.19 13.37
C SER A 151 3.66 -0.49 13.49
N LEU A 152 3.72 -1.78 13.11
CA LEU A 152 4.96 -2.47 12.79
C LEU A 152 5.25 -2.25 11.30
N ASP A 153 6.10 -1.28 11.02
CA ASP A 153 6.45 -0.83 9.67
C ASP A 153 7.95 -0.54 9.53
N SER A 154 8.37 0.14 8.47
CA SER A 154 9.78 0.33 8.17
C SER A 154 10.57 1.11 9.22
N THR A 155 9.89 1.84 10.13
CA THR A 155 10.56 2.49 11.27
C THR A 155 11.03 1.51 12.32
N LYS A 156 10.48 0.29 12.34
CA LYS A 156 10.80 -0.74 13.32
C LYS A 156 11.99 -1.57 12.86
N PRO A 157 13.00 -1.82 13.74
CA PRO A 157 14.18 -2.59 13.38
C PRO A 157 13.90 -3.98 12.82
N GLU A 158 12.78 -4.59 13.23
CA GLU A 158 12.34 -5.93 12.82
C GLU A 158 11.91 -5.99 11.35
N LEU A 159 11.53 -4.86 10.75
CA LEU A 159 11.09 -4.80 9.34
C LEU A 159 12.07 -4.00 8.46
N GLY A 160 12.33 -2.73 8.82
CA GLY A 160 13.12 -1.83 7.99
C GLY A 160 12.54 -1.60 6.59
N LEU A 161 13.40 -1.22 5.65
CA LEU A 161 13.00 -1.10 4.25
C LEU A 161 12.66 -2.49 3.67
N ILE A 162 11.50 -2.62 3.03
CA ILE A 162 11.03 -3.89 2.48
C ILE A 162 11.60 -4.13 1.09
N GLU A 163 11.67 -5.38 0.64
CA GLU A 163 12.11 -5.70 -0.73
C GLU A 163 10.97 -5.48 -1.72
N SER A 164 11.24 -4.83 -2.86
CA SER A 164 10.20 -4.55 -3.87
C SER A 164 9.56 -5.83 -4.41
N LYS A 165 10.30 -6.92 -4.48
CA LYS A 165 9.82 -8.26 -4.89
C LYS A 165 8.90 -8.94 -3.87
N SER A 166 8.83 -8.46 -2.62
CA SER A 166 7.89 -9.02 -1.63
C SER A 166 6.49 -8.44 -1.77
N VAL A 167 6.31 -7.39 -2.59
CA VAL A 167 5.02 -6.76 -2.82
C VAL A 167 4.11 -7.67 -3.64
N VAL A 168 2.92 -7.93 -3.11
CA VAL A 168 1.84 -8.69 -3.76
C VAL A 168 1.10 -7.81 -4.76
N GLY A 169 0.79 -6.57 -4.36
CA GLY A 169 0.09 -5.61 -5.20
C GLY A 169 -0.49 -4.42 -4.44
N LYS A 170 -1.18 -3.56 -5.19
CA LYS A 170 -1.82 -2.33 -4.69
C LYS A 170 -3.26 -2.59 -4.29
N VAL A 171 -3.70 -2.03 -3.16
CA VAL A 171 -5.11 -2.07 -2.76
C VAL A 171 -5.93 -1.27 -3.75
N SER A 172 -6.89 -1.92 -4.40
CA SER A 172 -7.72 -1.30 -5.44
C SER A 172 -9.16 -1.05 -5.00
N LEU A 173 -9.68 -1.87 -4.10
CA LEU A 173 -11.07 -1.85 -3.70
C LEU A 173 -11.21 -2.42 -2.28
N ARG A 174 -11.98 -1.73 -1.43
CA ARG A 174 -12.60 -2.29 -0.22
C ARG A 174 -14.04 -2.63 -0.56
N PHE A 175 -14.40 -3.91 -0.48
CA PHE A 175 -15.73 -4.38 -0.87
C PHE A 175 -16.59 -4.83 0.32
N TRP A 176 -16.00 -5.00 1.50
CA TRP A 176 -16.72 -5.35 2.72
C TRP A 176 -16.12 -4.63 3.93
N PRO A 177 -16.94 -4.09 4.84
CA PRO A 177 -18.41 -4.07 4.83
C PRO A 177 -18.97 -3.19 3.69
N LEU A 178 -20.16 -3.51 3.17
CA LEU A 178 -20.74 -2.80 2.02
C LEU A 178 -20.94 -1.29 2.27
N LYS A 179 -21.07 -0.87 3.54
CA LYS A 179 -21.18 0.55 3.91
C LYS A 179 -19.87 1.32 3.73
N SER A 180 -18.74 0.62 3.79
CA SER A 180 -17.40 1.18 3.58
C SER A 180 -16.89 0.83 2.17
N PHE A 181 -17.79 0.57 1.21
CA PHE A 181 -17.37 0.28 -0.16
C PHE A 181 -16.63 1.49 -0.74
N GLU A 182 -15.39 1.29 -1.18
CA GLU A 182 -14.54 2.36 -1.68
C GLU A 182 -13.49 1.82 -2.65
N THR A 183 -13.18 2.60 -3.69
CA THR A 183 -12.24 2.23 -4.75
C THR A 183 -11.14 3.27 -4.86
N GLY A 184 -9.90 2.81 -5.01
CA GLY A 184 -8.72 3.68 -5.08
C GLY A 184 -8.36 4.23 -3.70
N PHE A 185 -7.16 3.88 -3.23
CA PHE A 185 -6.63 4.30 -1.93
C PHE A 185 -5.30 5.04 -2.09
N TYR A 186 -5.17 5.74 -3.20
CA TYR A 186 -4.03 6.61 -3.49
C TYR A 186 -4.26 7.97 -2.84
N GLU A 187 -3.23 8.51 -2.20
CA GLU A 187 -3.28 9.83 -1.58
C GLU A 187 -2.67 10.88 -2.51
N SER A 188 -3.49 11.85 -2.92
CA SER A 188 -3.08 12.96 -3.78
C SER A 188 -2.03 13.87 -3.15
N ASP A 189 -1.87 13.79 -1.82
CA ASP A 189 -0.80 14.47 -1.08
C ASP A 189 0.60 14.21 -1.67
N PHE A 190 0.80 13.06 -2.31
CA PHE A 190 2.08 12.69 -2.93
C PHE A 190 2.23 13.15 -4.39
N ASP A 191 1.20 13.78 -4.99
CA ASP A 191 1.21 14.18 -6.40
C ASP A 191 2.40 15.07 -6.76
N GLU A 192 2.81 15.96 -5.86
CA GLU A 192 3.93 16.87 -6.13
C GLU A 192 5.28 16.16 -6.17
N VAL A 193 5.43 15.08 -5.41
CA VAL A 193 6.68 14.32 -5.29
C VAL A 193 6.73 13.08 -6.19
N ASN A 194 5.63 12.79 -6.89
CA ASN A 194 5.53 11.77 -7.94
C ASN A 194 5.76 12.32 -9.37
N LYS A 195 5.99 13.63 -9.52
CA LYS A 195 6.27 14.30 -10.81
C LYS A 195 7.66 14.01 -11.38
#